data_AF-A0A3C0V962-F1
#
_entry.id   AF-A0A3C0V962-F1
#
_cell.length_a   1.000
_cell.length_b   1.000
_cell.length_c   1.000
_cell.angle_alpha   90.00
_cell.angle_beta   90.00
_cell.angle_gamma   90.00
#
_symmetry.space_group_name_H-M   'P 1'
#
loop_
_entity.id
_entity.type
_entity.pdbx_description
1 polymer ?
#
loop_
_entity_poly.entity_id
_entity_poly.type
_entity_poly.pdbx_seq_one_letter_code
_entity_poly.pdbx_strand_id
1 'polypeptide(L)'
;YGKFFRHRTGHSIGEETHGNGVNIDNLETKDERALMPGCCFSIEPGIYLPGEMGVRTEVDMFIRGDGAPEVTGEVQHELVKIA
;
A
#
# COMPACT_ATOMS: atom_id res chain seq x y z
N TYR A 1 5.80 16.82 2.81
CA TYR A 1 5.48 16.13 4.08
C TYR A 1 6.37 14.91 4.36
N GLY A 2 7.54 14.73 3.71
CA GLY A 2 8.31 13.48 3.79
C GLY A 2 8.64 12.97 5.21
N LYS A 3 9.05 13.84 6.14
CA LYS A 3 9.32 13.46 7.55
C LYS A 3 8.10 12.90 8.33
N PHE A 4 6.90 13.05 7.76
CA PHE A 4 5.63 12.59 8.30
C PHE A 4 5.10 11.35 7.58
N PHE A 5 5.77 10.89 6.52
CA PHE A 5 5.54 9.58 5.91
C PHE A 5 6.58 8.60 6.46
N ARG A 6 6.15 7.64 7.27
CA ARG A 6 7.02 6.95 8.24
C ARG A 6 7.02 5.41 8.15
N HIS A 7 6.40 4.86 7.11
CA HIS A 7 6.38 3.42 6.86
C HIS A 7 6.52 3.18 5.36
N ARG A 8 6.79 1.93 4.95
CA ARG A 8 6.75 1.51 3.55
C ARG A 8 5.44 1.89 2.86
N THR A 9 5.44 2.00 1.54
CA THR A 9 4.24 2.38 0.78
C THR A 9 3.21 1.25 0.75
N GLY A 10 3.61 0.00 0.98
CA GLY A 10 2.69 -1.11 1.14
C GLY A 10 3.41 -2.44 1.27
N HIS A 11 2.64 -3.51 1.41
CA HIS A 11 3.14 -4.84 1.74
C HIS A 11 2.54 -5.92 0.86
N SER A 12 3.26 -7.04 0.73
CA SER A 12 2.71 -8.24 0.12
C SER A 12 1.47 -8.70 0.89
N ILE A 13 0.45 -9.12 0.16
CA ILE A 13 -0.77 -9.74 0.68
C ILE A 13 -0.85 -11.16 0.10
N GLY A 14 -1.15 -12.14 0.94
CA GLY A 14 -1.33 -13.53 0.55
C GLY A 14 -2.20 -14.27 1.54
N GLU A 15 -1.80 -15.48 1.95
CA GLU A 15 -2.45 -16.18 3.08
C GLU A 15 -2.28 -15.43 4.41
N GLU A 16 -1.22 -14.64 4.51
CA GLU A 16 -0.97 -13.70 5.61
C GLU A 16 -1.18 -12.26 5.14
N THR A 17 -1.68 -11.40 6.04
CA THR A 17 -1.85 -9.97 5.75
C THR A 17 -0.52 -9.33 5.36
N HIS A 18 0.57 -9.66 6.05
CA HIS A 18 1.92 -9.23 5.71
C HIS A 18 2.73 -10.43 5.18
N GLY A 19 2.49 -10.77 3.92
CA GLY A 19 3.11 -11.94 3.28
C GLY A 19 4.62 -11.80 3.06
N ASN A 20 5.23 -12.91 2.65
CA ASN A 20 6.66 -12.99 2.33
C ASN A 20 7.00 -12.60 0.87
N GLY A 21 6.02 -12.15 0.09
CA GLY A 21 6.21 -11.66 -1.27
C GLY A 21 6.80 -10.24 -1.31
N VAL A 22 6.75 -9.64 -2.51
CA VAL A 22 7.23 -8.28 -2.78
C VAL A 22 6.48 -7.22 -1.96
N ASN A 23 7.22 -6.31 -1.33
CA ASN A 23 6.68 -5.13 -0.65
C ASN A 23 6.93 -3.89 -1.51
N ILE A 24 6.15 -2.84 -1.29
CA ILE A 24 6.35 -1.54 -1.93
C ILE A 24 7.18 -0.68 -0.99
N ASP A 25 8.48 -0.96 -0.93
CA ASP A 25 9.37 -0.43 0.09
C ASP A 25 10.72 0.05 -0.46
N ASN A 26 11.08 1.27 -0.04
CA ASN A 26 12.42 1.82 -0.14
C ASN A 26 12.74 2.71 1.08
N LEU A 27 12.06 2.47 2.20
CA LEU A 27 12.22 3.21 3.45
C LEU A 27 12.82 2.30 4.53
N GLU A 28 12.18 1.18 4.82
CA GLU A 28 12.63 0.23 5.85
C GLU A 28 13.67 -0.73 5.24
N THR A 29 13.39 -1.18 4.03
CA THR A 29 14.26 -1.99 3.18
C THR A 29 14.22 -1.47 1.75
N LYS A 30 15.33 -1.59 1.02
CA LYS A 30 15.33 -1.43 -0.44
C LYS A 30 14.84 -2.75 -1.04
N ASP A 31 13.53 -2.88 -1.28
CA ASP A 31 12.97 -4.10 -1.84
C ASP A 31 13.17 -4.13 -3.36
N GLU A 32 14.06 -5.02 -3.82
CA GLU A 32 14.39 -5.19 -5.24
C GLU A 32 13.66 -6.38 -5.88
N ARG A 33 12.73 -7.02 -5.16
CA ARG A 33 11.92 -8.11 -5.71
C ARG A 33 10.98 -7.58 -6.79
N ALA A 34 10.80 -8.35 -7.85
CA ALA A 34 9.94 -7.97 -8.97
C ALA A 34 8.45 -8.18 -8.63
N LEU A 35 7.60 -7.26 -9.13
CA LEU A 35 6.16 -7.47 -9.22
C LEU A 35 5.90 -8.49 -10.34
N MET A 36 5.42 -9.68 -9.97
CA MET A 36 5.15 -10.78 -10.91
C MET A 36 3.64 -11.03 -11.03
N PRO A 37 3.15 -11.59 -12.14
CA PRO A 37 1.78 -12.08 -12.23
C PRO A 37 1.40 -12.95 -11.04
N GLY A 38 0.23 -12.70 -10.45
CA GLY A 38 -0.26 -13.35 -9.24
C GLY A 38 0.13 -12.67 -7.93
N CYS A 39 1.01 -11.65 -7.95
CA CYS A 39 1.29 -10.86 -6.76
C CYS A 39 0.07 -10.04 -6.33
N CYS A 40 -0.20 -10.02 -5.03
CA CYS A 40 -1.13 -9.10 -4.38
C CYS A 40 -0.38 -8.26 -3.35
N PHE A 41 -0.68 -6.97 -3.26
CA PHE A 41 -0.03 -6.05 -2.32
C PHE A 41 -0.87 -4.79 -2.08
N SER A 42 -0.68 -4.12 -0.94
CA SER A 42 -1.29 -2.82 -0.67
C SER A 42 -0.54 -1.67 -1.33
N ILE A 43 -1.26 -0.59 -1.65
CA ILE A 43 -0.71 0.74 -1.87
C ILE A 43 -1.38 1.67 -0.86
N GLU A 44 -0.65 2.01 0.20
CA GLU A 44 -1.20 2.61 1.41
C GLU A 44 -0.39 3.81 1.95
N PRO A 45 -0.01 4.81 1.13
CA PRO A 45 0.76 5.95 1.63
C PRO A 45 0.01 6.71 2.74
N GLY A 46 0.75 7.17 3.74
CA GLY A 46 0.18 7.90 4.88
C GLY A 46 1.01 9.10 5.33
N ILE A 47 0.34 10.13 5.84
CA ILE A 47 0.95 11.30 6.48
C ILE A 47 0.46 11.37 7.92
N TYR A 48 1.40 11.44 8.87
CA TYR A 48 1.13 11.45 10.31
C TYR A 48 1.74 12.69 10.95
N LEU A 49 0.88 13.64 11.36
CA LEU A 49 1.23 14.89 12.04
C LEU A 49 1.06 14.70 13.56
N PRO A 50 2.16 14.62 14.35
CA PRO A 50 2.07 14.37 15.79
C PRO A 50 1.24 15.45 16.52
N GLY A 51 0.27 15.00 17.33
CA GLY A 51 -0.60 15.89 18.10
C GLY A 51 -1.74 16.55 17.30
N GLU A 52 -1.84 16.27 15.99
CA GLU A 52 -2.86 16.84 15.13
C GLU A 52 -3.74 15.75 14.50
N MET A 53 -3.22 15.03 13.49
CA MET A 53 -3.97 14.03 12.75
C MET A 53 -3.06 13.08 11.95
N GLY A 54 -3.62 11.95 11.54
CA GLY A 54 -3.02 11.05 10.56
C GLY A 54 -4.04 10.69 9.48
N VAL A 55 -3.58 10.55 8.25
CA VAL A 55 -4.40 10.07 7.13
C VAL A 55 -3.60 9.04 6.36
N ARG A 56 -4.25 7.91 6.08
CA ARG A 56 -3.78 6.88 5.16
C ARG A 56 -4.95 6.52 4.25
N THR A 57 -4.67 6.39 2.97
CA THR A 57 -5.59 5.79 1.99
C THR A 57 -4.95 4.52 1.50
N GLU A 58 -5.71 3.44 1.40
CA GLU A 58 -5.19 2.12 1.10
C GLU A 58 -6.07 1.46 0.05
N VAL A 59 -5.42 0.89 -0.96
CA VAL A 59 -6.05 0.01 -1.95
C VAL A 59 -5.23 -1.26 -2.08
N ASP A 60 -5.92 -2.36 -2.33
CA ASP A 60 -5.28 -3.61 -2.68
C ASP A 60 -5.05 -3.65 -4.19
N MET A 61 -3.86 -4.09 -4.59
CA MET A 61 -3.45 -4.25 -5.98
C MET A 61 -3.23 -5.72 -6.28
N PHE A 62 -3.65 -6.16 -7.46
CA PHE A 62 -3.35 -7.49 -7.99
C PHE A 62 -2.66 -7.38 -9.35
N ILE A 63 -1.56 -8.10 -9.54
CA ILE A 63 -0.92 -8.24 -10.86
C ILE A 63 -1.59 -9.39 -11.59
N ARG A 64 -2.36 -9.07 -12.63
CA ARG A 64 -3.07 -10.05 -13.44
C ARG A 64 -2.10 -10.98 -14.17
N GLY A 65 -2.63 -12.10 -14.69
CA GLY A 65 -1.85 -13.10 -15.43
C GLY A 65 -1.09 -12.57 -16.65
N ASP A 66 -1.56 -11.47 -17.25
CA ASP A 66 -0.91 -10.76 -18.36
C ASP A 66 0.09 -9.68 -17.91
N GLY A 67 0.33 -9.55 -16.60
CA GLY A 67 1.24 -8.57 -16.01
C GLY A 67 0.62 -7.20 -15.76
N ALA A 68 -0.65 -6.97 -16.12
CA ALA A 68 -1.30 -5.69 -15.85
C ALA A 68 -1.66 -5.54 -14.35
N PRO A 69 -1.31 -4.42 -13.69
CA PRO A 69 -1.78 -4.14 -12.35
C PRO A 69 -3.27 -3.74 -12.36
N GLU A 70 -4.01 -4.21 -11.38
CA GLU A 70 -5.43 -3.93 -11.17
C GLU A 70 -5.67 -3.55 -9.71
N VAL A 71 -6.50 -2.53 -9.47
CA VAL A 71 -7.00 -2.21 -8.12
C VAL A 71 -8.14 -3.17 -7.81
N THR A 72 -8.08 -3.85 -6.67
CA THR A 72 -9.15 -4.71 -6.19
C THR A 72 -9.97 -3.99 -5.12
N GLY A 73 -11.25 -3.78 -5.39
CA GLY A 73 -12.18 -3.11 -4.47
C GLY A 73 -12.47 -1.66 -4.83
N GLU A 74 -13.18 -0.97 -3.92
CA GLU A 74 -13.61 0.42 -4.10
C GLU A 74 -12.48 1.40 -3.76
N VAL A 75 -12.37 2.48 -4.52
CA VAL A 75 -11.39 3.53 -4.27
C VAL A 75 -12.04 4.70 -3.56
N GLN A 76 -11.51 5.07 -2.39
CA GLN A 76 -11.93 6.29 -1.70
C GLN A 76 -11.38 7.53 -2.43
N HIS A 77 -12.28 8.34 -2.97
CA HIS A 77 -11.93 9.58 -3.69
C HIS A 77 -12.06 10.86 -2.86
N GLU A 78 -12.73 10.78 -1.71
CA GLU A 78 -13.00 11.94 -0.86
C GLU A 78 -13.00 11.60 0.63
N LEU A 79 -12.81 12.63 1.46
CA LEU A 79 -12.95 12.51 2.90
C LEU A 79 -14.43 12.53 3.27
N VAL A 80 -14.91 11.42 3.83
CA VAL A 80 -16.29 11.30 4.28
C VAL A 80 -16.38 11.79 5.73
N LYS A 81 -17.16 12.86 5.95
CA LYS A 81 -17.44 13.34 7.31
C LYS A 81 -18.51 12.45 7.95
N ILE A 82 -18.16 11.81 9.07
CA ILE A 82 -19.12 11.09 9.89
C ILE A 82 -19.79 12.11 10.82
N ALA A 83 -21.13 12.15 10.81
CA ALA A 83 -21.95 13.06 11.61
C ALA A 83 -22.32 12.44 12.96
#